data_AF-M6ZRF2-F1
#
_entry.id   AF-M6ZRF2-F1
#
_cell.length_a   1.000
_cell.length_b   1.000
_cell.length_c   1.000
_cell.angle_alpha   90.00
_cell.angle_beta   90.00
_cell.angle_gamma   90.00
#
_symmetry.space_group_name_H-M   'P 1'
#
loop_
_entity.id
_entity.type
_entity.pdbx_description
1 polymer ?
#
loop_
_entity_poly.entity_id
_entity_poly.type
_entity_poly.pdbx_seq_one_letter_code
_entity_poly.pdbx_strand_id
1 'polypeptide(L)'
;MEKRETSLSQYGEDLGLLFQITDDILDVEGTQESLGKTPGKDQKSGKITYPMLFGMDRCKKMVEELQKNLIFTSSDFVSTEEEQTFFQELPIYIGQRKN
;
A
#
# COMPACT_ATOMS: atom_id res chain seq x y z
N MET A 1 -13.26 23.77 8.51
CA MET A 1 -12.57 22.72 9.30
C MET A 1 -13.04 21.34 8.87
N GLU A 2 -14.34 21.06 8.84
CA GLU A 2 -14.93 19.76 8.47
C GLU A 2 -14.38 19.13 7.15
N LYS A 3 -14.27 19.91 6.05
CA LYS A 3 -13.74 19.40 4.76
C LYS A 3 -12.29 18.90 4.84
N ARG A 4 -11.44 19.55 5.64
CA ARG A 4 -10.03 19.17 5.78
C ARG A 4 -9.90 17.85 6.55
N GLU A 5 -10.65 17.72 7.64
CA GLU A 5 -10.69 16.51 8.45
C GLU A 5 -11.21 15.31 7.65
N THR A 6 -12.31 15.48 6.90
CA THR A 6 -12.82 14.40 6.03
C THR A 6 -11.80 13.94 5.00
N SER A 7 -11.07 14.87 4.38
CA SER A 7 -10.06 14.54 3.36
C SER A 7 -8.85 13.82 3.98
N LEU A 8 -8.44 14.23 5.19
CA LEU A 8 -7.40 13.55 5.97
C LEU A 8 -7.83 12.14 6.40
N SER A 9 -9.09 11.96 6.81
CA SER A 9 -9.63 10.64 7.17
C SER A 9 -9.61 9.69 5.97
N GLN A 10 -10.11 10.15 4.80
CA GLN A 10 -10.08 9.36 3.57
C GLN A 10 -8.65 9.00 3.17
N TYR A 11 -7.74 9.97 3.23
CA TYR A 11 -6.32 9.73 2.95
C TYR A 11 -5.72 8.69 3.92
N GLY A 12 -6.04 8.77 5.21
CA GLY A 12 -5.57 7.81 6.21
C GLY A 12 -6.05 6.38 5.96
N GLU A 13 -7.32 6.21 5.56
CA GLU A 13 -7.90 4.91 5.21
C GLU A 13 -7.20 4.29 3.98
N ASP A 14 -7.05 5.08 2.92
CA ASP A 14 -6.39 4.63 1.69
C ASP A 14 -4.90 4.33 1.92
N LEU A 15 -4.24 5.10 2.78
CA LEU A 15 -2.83 4.88 3.15
C LEU A 15 -2.67 3.58 3.94
N GLY A 16 -3.59 3.30 4.87
CA GLY A 16 -3.62 2.05 5.62
C GLY A 16 -3.82 0.85 4.70
N LEU A 17 -4.70 0.96 3.71
CA LEU A 17 -4.92 -0.08 2.70
C LEU A 17 -3.68 -0.30 1.83
N LEU A 18 -3.04 0.78 1.36
CA LEU A 18 -1.79 0.72 0.61
C LEU A 18 -0.71 -0.02 1.41
N PHE A 19 -0.57 0.32 2.70
CA PHE A 19 0.41 -0.32 3.57
C PHE A 19 0.17 -1.83 3.70
N GLN A 20 -1.08 -2.25 3.94
CA GLN A 20 -1.42 -3.66 4.13
C GLN A 20 -1.20 -4.48 2.85
N ILE A 21 -1.61 -3.98 1.68
CA ILE A 21 -1.40 -4.68 0.41
C ILE A 21 0.09 -4.80 0.12
N THR A 22 0.85 -3.74 0.36
CA THR A 22 2.30 -3.76 0.14
C THR A 22 3.00 -4.75 1.09
N ASP A 23 2.60 -4.80 2.37
CA ASP A 23 3.12 -5.76 3.35
C ASP A 23 2.85 -7.21 2.94
N ASP A 24 1.62 -7.50 2.50
CA ASP A 24 1.25 -8.83 2.01
C ASP A 24 2.02 -9.24 0.73
N ILE A 25 2.36 -8.28 -0.15
CA ILE A 25 3.22 -8.53 -1.31
C ILE A 25 4.63 -8.91 -0.84
N LEU A 26 5.21 -8.14 0.08
CA LEU A 26 6.56 -8.37 0.59
C LEU A 26 6.68 -9.71 1.33
N ASP A 27 5.67 -10.09 2.11
CA ASP A 27 5.63 -11.39 2.81
C ASP A 27 5.65 -12.56 1.80
N VAL A 28 4.90 -12.45 0.70
CA VAL A 28 4.85 -13.47 -0.34
C VAL A 28 6.15 -13.53 -1.16
N GLU A 29 6.71 -12.39 -1.58
CA GLU A 29 7.96 -12.33 -2.34
C GLU A 29 9.15 -12.82 -1.48
N GLY A 30 9.27 -12.34 -0.24
CA GLY A 30 10.30 -12.78 0.71
C GLY A 30 10.21 -14.27 1.07
N THR A 31 9.00 -14.82 1.15
CA THR A 31 8.79 -16.27 1.32
C THR A 31 9.27 -17.06 0.09
N GLN A 32 9.01 -16.57 -1.13
CA GLN A 32 9.49 -17.24 -2.34
C GLN A 32 11.03 -17.25 -2.43
N GLU A 33 11.65 -16.14 -2.07
CA GLU A 33 13.11 -15.97 -2.12
C GLU A 33 13.81 -16.86 -1.07
N SER A 34 13.28 -16.90 0.15
CA SER A 34 13.82 -17.73 1.24
C SER A 34 13.65 -19.24 1.01
N LEU A 35 12.60 -19.67 0.31
CA LEU A 35 12.33 -21.09 0.06
C LEU A 35 13.06 -21.66 -1.17
N GLY A 36 13.71 -20.84 -2.00
CA GLY A 36 14.64 -21.28 -3.05
C GLY A 36 14.10 -22.14 -4.20
N LYS A 37 12.83 -22.61 -4.18
CA LYS A 37 12.03 -23.12 -5.33
C LYS A 37 10.62 -23.59 -4.90
N THR A 38 9.64 -23.25 -5.73
CA THR A 38 8.20 -23.60 -5.75
C THR A 38 7.39 -23.18 -4.52
N PRO A 39 6.59 -22.09 -4.61
CA PRO A 39 5.59 -21.77 -3.61
C PRO A 39 4.53 -22.89 -3.62
N GLY A 40 4.35 -23.56 -2.49
CA GLY A 40 3.32 -24.60 -2.40
C GLY A 40 3.47 -25.61 -1.27
N LYS A 41 4.59 -25.61 -0.52
CA LYS A 41 4.78 -26.64 0.53
C LYS A 41 4.40 -26.25 1.95
N ASP A 42 4.24 -24.96 2.27
CA ASP A 42 3.81 -24.53 3.62
C ASP A 42 2.89 -23.30 3.58
N GLN A 43 1.77 -23.37 2.87
CA GLN A 43 0.65 -22.43 3.08
C GLN A 43 -0.10 -22.83 4.37
N LYS A 44 0.61 -22.83 5.51
CA LYS A 44 0.15 -23.35 6.81
C LYS A 44 -0.20 -22.27 7.83
N SER A 45 -0.30 -21.00 7.43
CA SER A 45 -0.68 -19.93 8.36
C SER A 45 -2.20 -19.71 8.44
N GLY A 46 -3.00 -20.20 7.49
CA GLY A 46 -4.43 -19.87 7.41
C GLY A 46 -4.72 -18.37 7.25
N LYS A 47 -3.67 -17.52 7.08
CA LYS A 47 -3.80 -16.08 6.88
C LYS A 47 -4.24 -15.84 5.43
N ILE A 48 -5.40 -15.20 5.28
CA ILE A 48 -5.88 -14.74 3.98
C ILE A 48 -5.18 -13.42 3.68
N THR A 49 -4.41 -13.36 2.59
CA THR A 49 -3.69 -12.16 2.14
C THR A 49 -4.26 -11.63 0.83
N TYR A 50 -3.95 -10.39 0.49
CA TYR A 50 -4.37 -9.79 -0.78
C TYR A 50 -3.89 -10.57 -2.01
N PRO A 51 -2.59 -10.96 -2.14
CA PRO A 51 -2.13 -11.76 -3.27
C PRO A 51 -2.81 -13.13 -3.36
N MET A 52 -3.24 -13.72 -2.23
CA MET A 52 -3.99 -14.97 -2.22
C MET A 52 -5.39 -14.82 -2.83
N LEU A 53 -6.05 -13.69 -2.59
CA LEU A 53 -7.42 -13.42 -3.09
C LEU A 53 -7.44 -12.89 -4.52
N PHE A 54 -6.51 -11.98 -4.86
CA PHE A 54 -6.57 -11.21 -6.10
C PHE A 54 -5.43 -11.52 -7.09
N GLY A 55 -4.41 -12.26 -6.64
CA GLY A 55 -3.20 -12.51 -7.41
C GLY A 55 -2.22 -11.34 -7.37
N MET A 56 -0.93 -11.65 -7.58
CA MET A 56 0.17 -10.70 -7.44
C MET A 56 0.05 -9.50 -8.39
N ASP A 57 -0.22 -9.74 -9.67
CA ASP A 57 -0.30 -8.67 -10.68
C ASP A 57 -1.43 -7.68 -10.38
N ARG A 58 -2.56 -8.16 -9.85
CA ARG A 58 -3.67 -7.29 -9.46
C ARG A 58 -3.30 -6.45 -8.24
N CYS A 59 -2.63 -7.06 -7.25
CA CYS A 59 -2.20 -6.34 -6.05
C CYS A 59 -1.20 -5.23 -6.39
N LYS A 60 -0.24 -5.48 -7.29
CA LYS A 60 0.70 -4.45 -7.77
C LYS A 60 -0.04 -3.28 -8.45
N LYS A 61 -1.05 -3.57 -9.27
CA LYS A 61 -1.91 -2.51 -9.85
C LYS A 61 -2.70 -1.75 -8.79
N MET A 62 -3.23 -2.42 -7.78
CA MET A 62 -3.95 -1.77 -6.67
C MET A 62 -3.02 -0.81 -5.90
N VAL A 63 -1.77 -1.19 -5.66
CA VAL A 63 -0.75 -0.31 -5.07
C VAL A 63 -0.54 0.94 -5.92
N GLU A 64 -0.34 0.79 -7.24
CA GLU A 64 -0.19 1.94 -8.15
C GLU A 64 -1.44 2.85 -8.19
N GLU A 65 -2.64 2.27 -8.17
CA GLU A 65 -3.90 3.01 -8.14
C GLU A 65 -4.06 3.79 -6.84
N LEU A 66 -3.78 3.16 -5.69
CA LEU A 66 -3.82 3.81 -4.37
C LEU A 66 -2.81 4.94 -4.25
N GLN A 67 -1.58 4.76 -4.74
CA GLN A 67 -0.57 5.83 -4.76
C GLN A 67 -1.07 7.06 -5.52
N LYS A 68 -1.64 6.87 -6.71
CA LYS A 68 -2.20 7.97 -7.52
C LYS A 68 -3.35 8.67 -6.79
N ASN A 69 -4.26 7.90 -6.17
CA ASN A 69 -5.38 8.44 -5.43
C ASN A 69 -4.92 9.24 -4.21
N LEU A 70 -3.96 8.74 -3.44
CA LEU A 70 -3.41 9.42 -2.28
C LEU A 70 -2.74 10.75 -2.67
N ILE A 71 -1.93 10.75 -3.73
CA ILE A 71 -1.31 11.97 -4.26
C ILE A 71 -2.38 13.00 -4.65
N PHE A 72 -3.44 12.56 -5.33
CA PHE A 72 -4.55 13.43 -5.69
C PHE A 72 -5.28 13.99 -4.47
N THR A 73 -5.75 13.13 -3.56
CA THR A 73 -6.52 13.51 -2.35
C THR A 73 -5.71 14.40 -1.40
N SER A 74 -4.38 14.25 -1.36
CA SER A 74 -3.52 15.13 -0.54
C SER A 74 -3.70 16.61 -0.87
N SER A 75 -3.96 16.95 -2.14
CA SER A 75 -4.13 18.34 -2.58
C SER A 75 -5.31 19.06 -1.94
N ASP A 76 -6.28 18.32 -1.37
CA ASP A 76 -7.48 18.89 -0.74
C ASP A 76 -7.25 19.41 0.69
N PHE A 77 -6.15 19.00 1.35
CA PHE A 77 -5.91 19.33 2.78
C PHE A 77 -4.54 19.91 3.10
N VAL A 78 -3.57 19.82 2.19
CA VAL A 78 -2.24 20.43 2.37
C VAL A 78 -2.30 21.95 2.19
N SER A 79 -1.51 22.68 2.98
CA SER A 79 -1.48 24.14 2.98
C SER A 79 -0.07 24.72 2.86
N THR A 80 0.96 23.89 2.96
CA THR A 80 2.37 24.29 2.82
C THR A 80 3.09 23.39 1.81
N GLU A 81 4.20 23.88 1.26
CA GLU A 81 5.06 23.08 0.37
C GLU A 81 5.64 21.84 1.10
N GLU A 82 5.92 21.96 2.40
CA GLU A 82 6.40 20.85 3.23
C GLU A 82 5.34 19.77 3.39
N GLU A 83 4.09 20.15 3.71
CA GLU A 83 2.96 19.21 3.77
C GLU A 83 2.72 18.56 2.41
N GLN A 84 2.71 19.36 1.34
CA GLN A 84 2.52 18.84 -0.02
C GLN A 84 3.59 17.80 -0.37
N THR A 85 4.86 18.10 -0.09
CA THR A 85 5.97 17.17 -0.34
C THR A 85 5.78 15.88 0.46
N PHE A 86 5.55 16.00 1.77
CA PHE A 86 5.38 14.85 2.66
C PHE A 86 4.23 13.94 2.22
N PHE A 87 3.03 14.49 1.99
CA PHE A 87 1.85 13.69 1.66
C PHE A 87 1.85 13.17 0.21
N GLN A 88 2.66 13.72 -0.68
CA GLN A 88 2.84 13.17 -2.03
C GLN A 88 3.93 12.09 -2.10
N GLU A 89 5.00 12.22 -1.31
CA GLU A 89 6.09 11.25 -1.30
C GLU A 89 5.80 10.02 -0.44
N LEU A 90 5.03 10.16 0.64
CA LEU A 90 4.74 9.06 1.56
C LEU A 90 4.10 7.84 0.89
N PRO A 91 3.07 7.96 0.01
CA PRO A 91 2.51 6.81 -0.70
C PRO A 91 3.53 6.14 -1.64
N ILE A 92 4.39 6.93 -2.28
CA ILE A 92 5.44 6.42 -3.17
C ILE A 92 6.43 5.58 -2.36
N TYR A 93 6.90 6.13 -1.24
CA TYR A 93 7.79 5.43 -0.31
C TYR A 93 7.18 4.12 0.18
N ILE A 94 5.93 4.14 0.65
CA ILE A 94 5.26 2.94 1.17
C ILE A 94 5.15 1.86 0.09
N GLY A 95 4.66 2.19 -1.11
CA GLY A 95 4.45 1.20 -2.18
C GLY A 95 5.73 0.67 -2.82
N GLN A 96 6.88 1.31 -2.59
CA GLN A 96 8.20 0.89 -3.11
C GLN A 96 9.13 0.33 -2.02
N ARG A 97 8.69 0.29 -0.77
CA ARG A 97 9.52 -0.19 0.34
C ARG A 97 9.91 -1.65 0.12
N LYS A 98 11.12 -2.00 0.54
CA LYS A 98 11.69 -3.36 0.40
C LYS A 98 11.80 -4.09 1.74
N ASN A 99 11.40 -3.44 2.83
CA ASN A 99 11.44 -3.92 4.20
C ASN A 99 10.44 -3.19 5.10
#